data_AF-A0A2S6SKC7-F1
#
_entry.id   AF-A0A2S6SKC7-F1
#
_cell.length_a   1.000
_cell.length_b   1.000
_cell.length_c   1.000
_cell.angle_alpha   90.00
_cell.angle_beta   90.00
_cell.angle_gamma   90.00
#
_symmetry.space_group_name_H-M   'P 1'
#
loop_
_entity.id
_entity.type
_entity.pdbx_description
1 polymer ?
#
loop_
_entity_poly.entity_id
_entity_poly.type
_entity_poly.pdbx_seq_one_letter_code
_entity_poly.pdbx_strand_id
1 'polypeptide(L)'
;MLKTLTGISVVIMLFFSSISKAADTIRIPVLNWSSQIVMANVMAQVFEEMGHTVELVPAESASRYEAVRIGDLHVAHETWESTMALPFYEAMDKGGLIDAGSHDLITFEE
;
A
#
# COMPACT_ATOMS: atom_id res chain seq x y z
N MET A 1 -54.48 1.33 -44.11
CA MET A 1 -53.12 0.74 -44.08
C MET A 1 -52.27 1.57 -43.14
N LEU A 2 -51.50 0.89 -42.31
CA LEU A 2 -51.13 1.29 -40.96
C LEU A 2 -49.72 1.92 -40.90
N LYS A 3 -49.59 3.01 -40.12
CA LYS A 3 -48.39 3.53 -39.40
C LYS A 3 -47.32 4.33 -40.15
N THR A 4 -47.37 5.65 -39.89
CA THR A 4 -46.29 6.51 -39.35
C THR A 4 -44.97 5.80 -39.03
N LEU A 5 -43.90 6.17 -39.73
CA LEU A 5 -42.53 5.85 -39.38
C LEU A 5 -41.82 7.11 -38.88
N THR A 6 -42.18 7.54 -37.67
CA THR A 6 -41.34 8.39 -36.83
C THR A 6 -40.14 7.53 -36.41
N GLY A 7 -39.05 7.63 -37.16
CA GLY A 7 -37.80 6.95 -36.87
C GLY A 7 -37.26 7.41 -35.51
N ILE A 8 -37.29 6.49 -34.55
CA ILE A 8 -36.80 6.66 -33.19
C ILE A 8 -35.30 6.97 -33.25
N SER A 9 -34.92 8.19 -32.85
CA SER A 9 -33.52 8.52 -32.52
C SER A 9 -33.08 7.64 -31.36
N VAL A 10 -32.38 6.57 -31.68
CA VAL A 10 -31.68 5.74 -30.70
C VAL A 10 -30.45 6.53 -30.25
N VAL A 11 -30.61 7.30 -29.17
CA VAL A 11 -29.50 7.90 -28.43
C VAL A 11 -28.84 6.77 -27.62
N ILE A 12 -27.84 6.12 -28.21
CA ILE A 12 -26.90 5.27 -27.45
C ILE A 12 -26.02 6.22 -26.66
N MET A 13 -26.45 6.56 -25.45
CA MET A 13 -25.59 7.18 -24.46
C MET A 13 -24.65 6.09 -23.95
N LEU A 14 -23.45 6.02 -24.55
CA LEU A 14 -22.35 5.22 -24.04
C LEU A 14 -22.04 5.72 -22.62
N PHE A 15 -22.61 5.05 -21.63
CA PHE A 15 -22.09 5.11 -20.27
C PHE A 15 -20.70 4.49 -20.32
N PHE A 16 -19.68 5.32 -20.52
CA PHE A 16 -18.34 5.04 -20.03
C PHE A 16 -18.43 5.08 -18.51
N SER A 17 -18.99 4.02 -17.91
CA SER A 17 -18.70 3.71 -16.53
C SER A 17 -17.20 3.49 -16.47
N SER A 18 -16.49 4.45 -15.90
CA SER A 18 -15.12 4.27 -15.44
C SER A 18 -15.12 2.98 -14.65
N ILE A 19 -14.54 1.91 -15.21
CA ILE A 19 -14.17 0.74 -14.41
C ILE A 19 -13.03 1.29 -13.54
N SER A 20 -13.38 1.87 -12.40
CA SER A 20 -12.40 2.17 -11.36
C SER A 20 -11.75 0.83 -11.06
N LYS A 21 -10.49 0.64 -11.47
CA LYS A 21 -9.68 -0.46 -10.96
C LYS A 21 -9.81 -0.35 -9.45
N ALA A 22 -10.40 -1.34 -8.79
CA ALA A 22 -10.43 -1.37 -7.34
C ALA A 22 -8.98 -1.14 -6.88
N ALA A 23 -8.76 -0.11 -6.06
CA ALA A 23 -7.43 0.12 -5.50
C ALA A 23 -7.10 -1.12 -4.66
N ASP A 24 -5.96 -1.73 -4.92
CA ASP A 24 -5.48 -2.86 -4.13
C ASP A 24 -5.30 -2.38 -2.68
N THR A 25 -5.76 -3.16 -1.69
CA THR A 25 -5.68 -2.80 -0.27
C THR A 25 -4.22 -2.60 0.15
N ILE A 26 -3.90 -1.46 0.75
CA ILE A 26 -2.57 -1.18 1.29
C ILE A 26 -2.38 -1.97 2.58
N ARG A 27 -1.53 -3.00 2.50
CA ARG A 27 -1.14 -3.87 3.61
C ARG A 27 0.09 -3.32 4.33
N ILE A 28 -0.08 -2.88 5.57
CA ILE A 28 0.95 -2.26 6.43
C ILE A 28 1.35 -3.25 7.54
N PRO A 29 2.66 -3.53 7.75
CA PRO A 29 3.09 -4.44 8.81
C PRO A 29 2.88 -3.85 10.21
N VAL A 30 2.53 -4.72 11.15
CA VAL A 30 2.53 -4.45 12.60
C VAL A 30 3.48 -5.44 13.27
N LEU A 31 4.48 -4.91 13.96
CA LEU A 31 5.51 -5.63 14.68
C LEU A 31 5.20 -5.61 16.18
N ASN A 32 6.20 -5.74 17.04
CA ASN A 32 6.00 -6.04 18.46
C ASN A 32 6.56 -4.97 19.44
N TRP A 33 6.86 -3.76 18.98
CA TRP A 33 7.25 -2.65 19.85
C TRP A 33 6.40 -1.40 19.62
N SER A 34 6.28 -0.57 20.67
CA SER A 34 5.23 0.45 20.76
C SER A 34 5.29 1.53 19.69
N SER A 35 6.47 2.09 19.39
CA SER A 35 6.60 3.14 18.37
C SER A 35 6.15 2.65 16.99
N GLN A 36 6.53 1.44 16.62
CA GLN A 36 6.16 0.88 15.32
C GLN A 36 4.67 0.58 15.21
N ILE A 37 4.06 0.07 16.28
CA ILE A 37 2.62 -0.17 16.32
C ILE A 37 1.87 1.16 16.20
N VAL A 38 2.29 2.20 16.93
CA VAL A 38 1.66 3.53 16.85
C VAL A 38 1.82 4.10 15.44
N MET A 39 3.03 4.07 14.87
CA MET A 39 3.27 4.59 13.52
C MET A 39 2.48 3.83 12.44
N ALA A 40 2.33 2.50 12.57
CA ALA A 40 1.50 1.71 11.66
C ALA A 40 0.03 2.19 11.66
N ASN A 41 -0.53 2.47 12.84
CA ASN A 41 -1.90 2.97 12.97
C ASN A 41 -2.05 4.40 12.45
N VAL A 42 -1.05 5.26 12.63
CA VAL A 42 -1.06 6.62 12.08
C VAL A 42 -0.99 6.58 10.55
N MET A 43 -0.09 5.78 9.98
CA MET A 43 0.01 5.61 8.53
C MET A 43 -1.29 5.05 7.94
N ALA A 44 -1.93 4.11 8.60
CA ALA A 44 -3.23 3.58 8.16
C ALA A 44 -4.29 4.68 8.06
N GLN A 45 -4.44 5.50 9.11
CA GLN A 45 -5.39 6.62 9.10
C GLN A 45 -5.08 7.63 7.98
N VAL A 46 -3.81 7.96 7.75
CA VAL A 46 -3.41 8.87 6.67
C VAL A 46 -3.80 8.29 5.29
N PHE A 47 -3.54 7.01 5.03
CA PHE A 47 -3.93 6.40 3.77
C PHE A 47 -5.45 6.26 3.61
N GLU A 48 -6.17 5.99 4.69
CA GLU A 48 -7.64 5.99 4.71
C GLU A 48 -8.21 7.39 4.42
N GLU A 49 -7.65 8.45 4.99
CA GLU A 49 -8.01 9.85 4.69
C GLU A 49 -7.75 10.22 3.22
N MET A 50 -6.74 9.61 2.60
CA MET A 50 -6.45 9.73 1.17
C MET A 50 -7.39 8.91 0.27
N GLY A 51 -8.31 8.13 0.86
CA GLY A 51 -9.31 7.32 0.14
C GLY A 51 -8.84 5.92 -0.24
N HIS A 52 -7.77 5.40 0.38
CA HIS A 52 -7.32 4.02 0.19
C HIS A 52 -7.95 3.07 1.20
N THR A 53 -8.12 1.81 0.80
CA THR A 53 -8.39 0.72 1.75
C THR A 53 -7.07 0.27 2.37
N VAL A 54 -7.03 0.09 3.70
CA VAL A 54 -5.83 -0.33 4.42
C VAL A 54 -6.11 -1.59 5.24
N GLU A 55 -5.09 -2.44 5.37
CA GLU A 55 -5.08 -3.60 6.25
C GLU A 55 -3.80 -3.59 7.10
N LEU A 56 -3.95 -3.67 8.41
CA LEU A 56 -2.84 -3.87 9.35
C LEU A 56 -2.55 -5.37 9.47
N VAL A 57 -1.33 -5.78 9.12
CA VAL A 57 -0.94 -7.18 9.02
C VAL A 57 0.17 -7.48 10.04
N PRO A 58 -0.03 -8.39 11.01
CA PRO A 58 1.06 -8.85 11.88
C PRO A 58 2.23 -9.39 11.06
N ALA A 59 3.45 -8.96 11.37
CA ALA A 59 4.65 -9.33 10.64
C ALA A 59 5.86 -9.51 11.57
N GLU A 60 6.89 -10.16 11.04
CA GLU A 60 8.18 -10.32 11.72
C GLU A 60 9.20 -9.32 11.19
N SER A 61 10.12 -8.87 12.06
CA SER A 61 10.98 -7.73 11.79
C SER A 61 11.83 -7.87 10.53
N ALA A 62 12.46 -9.04 10.32
CA ALA A 62 13.36 -9.28 9.19
C ALA A 62 12.63 -9.81 7.94
N SER A 63 11.66 -10.72 8.08
CA SER A 63 11.00 -11.32 6.91
C SER A 63 10.07 -10.34 6.18
N ARG A 64 9.66 -9.23 6.83
CA ARG A 64 8.84 -8.20 6.20
C ARG A 64 9.46 -7.61 4.94
N TYR A 65 10.79 -7.56 4.83
CA TYR A 65 11.45 -6.99 3.65
C TYR A 65 11.24 -7.85 2.41
N GLU A 66 11.30 -9.18 2.55
CA GLU A 66 10.95 -10.10 1.46
C GLU A 66 9.46 -9.99 1.10
N ALA A 67 8.59 -9.87 2.10
CA ALA A 67 7.15 -9.67 1.86
C ALA A 67 6.86 -8.35 1.12
N VAL A 68 7.58 -7.26 1.42
CA VAL A 68 7.51 -6.02 0.64
C VAL A 68 8.01 -6.23 -0.77
N ARG A 69 9.15 -6.90 -0.92
CA ARG A 69 9.78 -7.17 -2.21
C ARG A 69 8.85 -7.88 -3.20
N ILE A 70 8.03 -8.82 -2.72
CA ILE A 70 7.09 -9.58 -3.54
C ILE A 70 5.67 -8.98 -3.59
N GLY A 71 5.41 -7.91 -2.85
CA GLY A 71 4.13 -7.20 -2.84
C GLY A 71 3.08 -7.73 -1.86
N ASP A 72 3.43 -8.64 -0.95
CA ASP A 72 2.54 -9.12 0.11
C ASP A 72 2.33 -8.08 1.22
N LEU A 73 3.33 -7.22 1.42
CA LEU A 73 3.27 -5.99 2.20
C LEU A 73 3.68 -4.81 1.30
N HIS A 74 3.30 -3.59 1.67
CA HIS A 74 3.54 -2.42 0.81
C HIS A 74 4.59 -1.46 1.35
N VAL A 75 4.88 -1.53 2.65
CA VAL A 75 5.83 -0.65 3.33
C VAL A 75 6.59 -1.42 4.40
N ALA A 76 7.78 -0.92 4.75
CA ALA A 76 8.59 -1.39 5.88
C ALA A 76 9.02 -0.18 6.74
N HIS A 77 8.03 0.52 7.33
CA HIS A 77 8.29 1.69 8.17
C HIS A 77 9.02 1.28 9.46
N GLU A 78 9.82 2.21 9.99
CA GLU A 78 10.70 1.96 11.14
C GLU A 78 11.76 0.87 10.88
N THR A 79 12.55 1.07 9.82
CA THR A 79 13.73 0.26 9.52
C THR A 79 14.92 0.80 10.29
N TRP A 80 15.19 0.14 11.41
CA TRP A 80 16.27 0.42 12.34
C TRP A 80 17.61 -0.09 11.77
N GLU A 81 18.58 0.79 11.61
CA GLU A 81 19.81 0.51 10.87
C GLU A 81 20.66 -0.58 11.56
N SER A 82 20.84 -0.51 12.88
CA SER A 82 21.79 -1.39 13.56
C SER A 82 21.35 -2.85 13.55
N THR A 83 20.04 -3.09 13.63
CA THR A 83 19.46 -4.43 13.73
C THR A 83 18.86 -4.94 12.42
N MET A 84 18.54 -4.06 11.46
CA MET A 84 17.75 -4.42 10.28
C MET A 84 18.37 -4.04 8.93
N ALA A 85 19.53 -3.36 8.91
CA ALA A 85 20.19 -3.00 7.65
C ALA A 85 20.47 -4.21 6.75
N LEU A 86 21.02 -5.30 7.30
CA LEU A 86 21.38 -6.48 6.51
C LEU A 86 20.18 -7.10 5.76
N PRO A 87 19.08 -7.52 6.43
CA PRO A 87 17.95 -8.10 5.72
C PRO A 87 17.23 -7.09 4.80
N PHE A 88 17.27 -5.80 5.11
CA PHE A 88 16.76 -4.74 4.23
C PHE A 88 17.54 -4.67 2.91
N TYR A 89 18.86 -4.56 2.99
CA TYR A 89 19.72 -4.47 1.80
C TYR A 89 19.74 -5.78 1.00
N GLU A 90 19.73 -6.94 1.65
CA GLU A 90 19.63 -8.24 0.96
C GLU A 90 18.31 -8.38 0.17
N ALA A 91 17.20 -7.85 0.68
CA ALA A 91 15.93 -7.85 -0.04
C ALA A 91 15.93 -6.83 -1.19
N MET A 92 16.55 -5.67 -0.98
CA MET A 92 16.70 -4.62 -2.00
C MET A 92 17.54 -5.10 -3.19
N ASP A 93 18.66 -5.81 -2.94
CA ASP A 93 19.55 -6.36 -3.97
C ASP A 93 18.85 -7.37 -4.89
N LYS A 94 17.81 -8.05 -4.38
CA LYS A 94 16.97 -8.97 -5.16
C LYS A 94 15.92 -8.27 -6.04
N GLY A 95 15.72 -6.96 -5.86
CA GLY A 95 14.77 -6.14 -6.61
C GLY A 95 13.31 -6.36 -6.22
N GLY A 96 12.50 -5.30 -6.30
CA GLY A 96 11.09 -5.27 -5.89
C GLY A 96 10.83 -4.49 -4.59
N LEU A 97 11.90 -4.14 -3.87
CA LEU A 97 11.88 -3.21 -2.73
C LEU A 97 12.73 -1.98 -3.08
N ILE A 98 12.32 -0.80 -2.60
CA ILE A 98 13.07 0.44 -2.73
C ILE A 98 13.32 1.08 -1.36
N ASP A 99 14.44 1.78 -1.22
CA ASP A 99 14.63 2.73 -0.14
C ASP A 99 13.82 4.01 -0.41
N ALA A 100 12.85 4.29 0.46
CA ALA A 100 11.94 5.42 0.35
C ALA A 100 12.44 6.67 1.12
N GLY A 101 13.64 6.61 1.70
CA GLY A 101 14.26 7.69 2.46
C GLY A 101 14.25 7.46 3.97
N SER A 102 14.86 8.41 4.69
CA SER A 102 15.03 8.35 6.14
C SER A 102 14.07 9.30 6.86
N HIS A 103 13.59 8.89 8.03
CA HIS A 103 12.93 9.81 8.95
C HIS A 103 13.95 10.82 9.50
N ASP A 104 13.52 12.06 9.75
CA ASP A 104 14.31 13.08 10.45
C ASP A 104 14.31 12.83 11.97
N LEU A 105 14.82 11.65 12.35
CA LEU A 105 14.98 11.22 13.73
C LEU A 105 16.44 10.81 13.96
N ILE A 106 17.04 11.38 15.00
CA ILE A 106 18.33 10.94 15.51
C ILE A 106 18.06 10.04 16.71
N THR A 107 18.34 8.76 16.56
CA THR A 107 18.10 7.74 17.59
C THR A 107 19.33 6.86 17.75
N PHE A 108 19.54 6.37 18.97
CA PHE A 108 20.51 5.33 19.27
C PHE A 108 19.75 4.02 19.51
N GLU A 109 20.04 2.99 18.73
CA GLU A 109 19.58 1.62 19.00
C GLU A 109 20.49 0.99 20.06
N GLU A 110 19.89 0.29 21.03
CA GLU A 110 20.59 -0.49 22.07
C GLU A 110 20.76 -1.96 21.69
#